data_AF-M3GZ62-F1
#
_entry.id   AF-M3GZ62-F1
#
_cell.length_a   1.000
_cell.length_b   1.000
_cell.length_c   1.000
_cell.angle_alpha   90.00
_cell.angle_beta   90.00
_cell.angle_gamma   90.00
#
_symmetry.space_group_name_H-M   'P 1'
#
loop_
_entity.id
_entity.type
_entity.pdbx_description
1 polymer ?
#
loop_
_entity_poly.entity_id
_entity_poly.type
_entity_poly.pdbx_seq_one_letter_code
_entity_poly.pdbx_strand_id
1 'polypeptide(L)' 'MKEQQIKHNDAQIKRFINKLKSEWNEIHCCYEAGVTGYPFYRYLTSLGVKSLL' A
#
# COMPACT_ATOMS: atom_id res chain seq x y z
N MET A 1 -12.82 -13.63 10.18
CA MET A 1 -12.60 -12.21 9.83
C MET A 1 -12.59 -12.15 8.31
N LYS A 2 -13.48 -11.37 7.65
CA LYS A 2 -13.45 -11.26 6.18
C LYS A 2 -12.33 -10.30 5.78
N GLU A 3 -11.46 -10.73 4.88
CA GLU A 3 -10.44 -9.87 4.29
C GLU A 3 -11.14 -8.76 3.50
N GLN A 4 -10.79 -7.50 3.80
CA GLN A 4 -11.31 -6.36 3.06
C GLN A 4 -10.43 -6.12 1.85
N GLN A 5 -10.93 -6.52 0.68
CA GLN A 5 -10.26 -6.27 -0.59
C GLN A 5 -10.63 -4.88 -1.11
N ILE A 6 -9.62 -4.10 -1.49
CA ILE A 6 -9.80 -2.85 -2.25
C ILE A 6 -9.52 -3.12 -3.73
N LYS A 7 -10.19 -2.40 -4.63
CA LYS A 7 -9.87 -2.49 -6.06
C LYS A 7 -8.51 -1.82 -6.32
N HIS A 8 -7.81 -2.31 -7.34
CA HIS A 8 -6.55 -1.74 -7.82
C HIS A 8 -6.80 -0.42 -8.58
N ASN A 9 -7.10 0.64 -7.82
CA ASN A 9 -7.31 2.00 -8.32
C ASN A 9 -6.51 2.96 -7.44
N ASP A 10 -5.65 3.76 -8.05
CA ASP A 10 -4.79 4.75 -7.40
C ASP A 10 -5.53 5.62 -6.40
N ALA A 11 -6.72 6.13 -6.76
CA ALA A 11 -7.50 6.99 -5.86
C ALA A 11 -7.95 6.25 -4.60
N GLN A 12 -8.29 4.97 -4.71
CA GLN A 12 -8.70 4.15 -3.57
C GLN A 12 -7.50 3.72 -2.73
N ILE A 13 -6.40 3.32 -3.36
CA ILE A 13 -5.16 2.95 -2.67
C ILE A 13 -4.62 4.15 -1.89
N LYS A 14 -4.56 5.34 -2.51
CA LYS A 14 -4.13 6.57 -1.83
C LYS A 14 -5.00 6.91 -0.62
N ARG A 15 -6.33 6.83 -0.76
CA ARG A 15 -7.25 7.06 0.37
C ARG A 15 -7.04 6.04 1.49
N PHE A 16 -6.82 4.78 1.14
CA PHE A 16 -6.59 3.71 2.09
C PHE A 16 -5.28 3.92 2.87
N ILE A 17 -4.18 4.18 2.16
CA ILE A 17 -2.88 4.46 2.80
C ILE A 17 -2.95 5.70 3.68
N ASN A 18 -3.59 6.78 3.24
CA ASN A 18 -3.75 7.98 4.05
C ASN A 18 -4.56 7.73 5.33
N LYS A 19 -5.61 6.91 5.24
CA LYS A 19 -6.38 6.48 6.41
C LYS A 19 -5.49 5.69 7.38
N LEU A 20 -4.73 4.72 6.88
CA LEU A 20 -3.78 3.97 7.71
C LEU A 20 -2.75 4.89 8.37
N LYS A 21 -2.24 5.89 7.65
CA LYS A 21 -1.29 6.88 8.22
C LYS A 21 -1.89 7.75 9.30
N SER A 22 -3.21 7.96 9.28
CA SER A 22 -3.89 8.70 10.35
C SER A 22 -4.09 7.86 11.62
N GLU A 23 -4.09 6.53 11.49
CA GLU A 23 -4.30 5.59 12.59
C GLU A 23 -2.96 5.06 13.14
N TRP A 24 -1.91 5.00 12.32
CA TRP A 24 -0.64 4.34 12.62
C TRP A 24 0.55 5.22 12.20
N ASN A 25 1.56 5.30 13.07
CA ASN A 25 2.75 6.14 12.84
C ASN A 25 3.67 5.60 11.73
N GLU A 26 3.74 4.27 11.58
CA GLU A 26 4.50 3.60 10.53
C GLU A 26 3.67 2.50 9.88
N ILE A 27 3.77 2.39 8.55
CA ILE A 27 3.11 1.35 7.76
C ILE A 27 4.20 0.53 7.10
N HIS A 28 4.13 -0.77 7.36
CA HIS A 28 4.99 -1.78 6.77
C HIS A 28 4.19 -2.61 5.77
N CYS A 29 4.70 -2.76 4.55
CA CYS A 29 4.03 -3.51 3.50
C CYS A 29 4.96 -4.58 2.91
N CYS A 30 4.44 -5.81 2.84
CA CYS A 30 4.97 -6.89 2.02
C CYS A 30 4.12 -7.01 0.75
N TYR A 31 4.76 -7.21 -0.39
CA TYR A 31 4.08 -7.45 -1.66
C TYR A 31 4.83 -8.53 -2.44
N GLU A 32 4.11 -9.25 -3.29
CA GLU A 32 4.75 -10.23 -4.17
C GLU A 32 5.50 -9.52 -5.29
N ALA A 33 6.80 -9.80 -5.40
CA ALA A 33 7.67 -9.25 -6.45
C ALA A 33 7.40 -9.93 -7.81
N GLY A 34 6.22 -9.63 -8.39
CA GLY A 34 5.87 -9.97 -9.76
C GLY A 34 6.03 -8.80 -10.73
N VAL A 35 5.61 -8.98 -11.98
CA VAL A 35 5.63 -7.94 -13.03
C VAL A 35 4.87 -6.66 -12.63
N THR A 36 3.89 -6.78 -11.74
CA THR A 36 3.11 -5.66 -11.17
C THR A 36 3.62 -5.17 -9.81
N GLY A 37 4.50 -5.93 -9.15
CA GLY A 37 4.99 -5.63 -7.81
C GLY A 37 5.91 -4.41 -7.78
N TYR A 38 6.80 -4.27 -8.77
CA TYR A 38 7.75 -3.15 -8.81
C TYR A 38 7.09 -1.77 -9.07
N PRO A 39 6.16 -1.62 -10.03
CA PRO A 39 5.38 -0.38 -10.16
C PRO A 39 4.58 -0.05 -8.90
N PHE A 40 4.00 -1.07 -8.26
CA PHE A 40 3.22 -0.90 -7.03
C PHE A 40 4.09 -0.45 -5.85
N TYR A 41 5.29 -1.01 -5.71
CA TYR A 41 6.29 -0.58 -4.73
C TYR A 41 6.69 0.88 -4.90
N ARG A 42 7.01 1.29 -6.13
CA ARG A 42 7.37 2.68 -6.44
C ARG A 42 6.24 3.63 -6.06
N TYR A 43 5.00 3.21 -6.32
CA TYR A 43 3.81 3.97 -5.93
C TYR A 43 3.68 4.07 -4.41
N LEU A 44 3.75 2.96 -3.67
CA LEU A 44 3.68 2.95 -2.21
C LEU A 44 4.84 3.76 -1.57
N THR A 45 6.04 3.68 -2.12
CA THR A 45 7.21 4.44 -1.68
C THR A 45 6.99 5.95 -1.89
N SER A 46 6.41 6.36 -3.02
CA SER A 46 6.02 7.77 -3.26
C SER A 46 4.97 8.28 -2.27
N LEU A 47 4.14 7.38 -1.74
CA LEU A 47 3.18 7.68 -0.69
C LEU A 47 3.82 7.67 0.70
N GLY A 48 5.12 7.36 0.84
CA GLY A 48 5.86 7.31 2.10
C GLY A 48 5.53 6.09 2.96
N VAL A 49 5.24 4.94 2.33
CA VAL A 49 5.11 3.64 2.98
C VAL A 49 6.47 2.93 2.93
N LYS A 50 6.90 2.34 4.05
CA LYS A 50 8.11 1.51 4.07
C LYS A 50 7.75 0.09 3.65
N SER A 51 8.40 -0.43 2.62
CA SER A 51 8.30 -1.85 2.31
C SER A 51 9.30 -2.63 3.16
N LEU A 52 8.89 -3.81 3.63
CA LEU A 52 9.70 -4.73 4.45
C LEU A 52 10.39 -5.84 3.63
N LEU A 53 10.46 -5.71 2.31
CA LEU A 53 11.16 -6.67 1.45
C LEU A 53 12.60 -6.90 1.91
#